data_AF-A0A6C9EFU0-F1
#
_entry.id   AF-A0A6C9EFU0-F1
#
_cell.length_a   1.000
_cell.length_b   1.000
_cell.length_c   1.000
_cell.angle_alpha   90.00
_cell.angle_beta   90.00
_cell.angle_gamma   90.00
#
_symmetry.space_group_name_H-M   'P 1'
#
loop_
_entity.id
_entity.type
_entity.pdbx_description
1 polymer ?
#
loop_
_entity_poly.entity_id
_entity_poly.type
_entity_poly.pdbx_seq_one_letter_code
_entity_poly.pdbx_strand_id
1 'polypeptide(L)' 'HLVRLAVGAGKAEAIEETVEGGVSAFCPASALQMHPHATIIVDEEAASRLRHKDYYRYAYTHKPAWQGI' A
#
# COMPACT_ATOMS: atom_id res chain seq x y z
N HIS A 1 -7.75 10.40 -8.59
CA HIS A 1 -6.67 10.30 -7.60
C HIS A 1 -7.26 10.04 -6.22
N LEU A 2 -6.85 8.97 -5.55
CA LEU A 2 -7.28 8.61 -4.19
C LEU A 2 -6.07 8.46 -3.29
N VAL A 3 -6.14 8.99 -2.06
CA VAL A 3 -5.08 8.85 -1.05
C VAL A 3 -5.62 8.14 0.18
N ARG A 4 -4.93 7.09 0.64
CA ARG A 4 -5.21 6.38 1.89
C ARG A 4 -4.03 6.55 2.85
N LEU A 5 -4.34 6.95 4.07
CA LEU A 5 -3.39 7.09 5.17
C LEU A 5 -3.66 6.01 6.22
N ALA A 6 -2.63 5.32 6.70
CA ALA A 6 -2.73 4.42 7.84
C ALA A 6 -1.49 4.53 8.73
N VAL A 7 -1.72 4.63 10.03
CA VAL A 7 -0.69 4.88 11.04
C VAL A 7 -0.92 3.94 12.22
N GLY A 8 0.16 3.37 12.74
CA GLY A 8 0.18 2.51 13.92
C GLY A 8 -0.03 1.02 13.62
N ALA A 9 0.53 0.19 14.50
CA ALA A 9 0.55 -1.28 14.35
C ALA A 9 -0.84 -1.93 14.22
N GLY A 10 -1.88 -1.33 14.80
CA GLY A 10 -3.27 -1.81 14.69
C GLY A 10 -3.84 -1.79 13.27
N LYS A 11 -3.13 -1.21 12.30
CA LYS A 11 -3.49 -1.22 10.87
C LYS A 11 -2.67 -2.19 10.04
N ALA A 12 -1.68 -2.86 10.62
CA ALA A 12 -0.72 -3.67 9.88
C ALA A 12 -1.35 -4.79 9.04
N GLU A 13 -2.31 -5.51 9.61
CA GLU A 13 -3.05 -6.56 8.91
C GLU A 13 -3.84 -6.01 7.71
N ALA A 14 -4.57 -4.91 7.94
CA ALA A 14 -5.36 -4.31 6.89
C ALA A 14 -4.48 -3.80 5.74
N ILE A 15 -3.28 -3.30 6.04
CA ILE A 15 -2.32 -2.86 5.02
C ILE A 15 -1.72 -4.06 4.27
N GLU A 16 -1.35 -5.13 4.96
CA GLU A 16 -0.91 -6.37 4.32
C GLU A 16 -1.96 -6.89 3.33
N GLU A 17 -3.22 -7.06 3.76
CA GLU A 17 -4.30 -7.56 2.90
C GLU A 17 -4.64 -6.58 1.76
N THR A 18 -4.53 -5.26 2.00
CA THR A 18 -4.80 -4.26 0.96
C THR A 18 -3.75 -4.27 -0.14
N VAL A 19 -2.47 -4.43 0.19
CA VAL A 19 -1.34 -4.24 -0.73
C VAL A 19 -0.85 -5.57 -1.32
N GLU A 20 -0.81 -6.63 -0.53
CA GLU A 20 -0.24 -7.93 -0.89
C GLU A 20 -1.29 -9.06 -0.94
N GLY A 21 -2.46 -8.85 -0.34
CA GLY A 21 -3.58 -9.78 -0.36
C GLY A 21 -4.36 -9.75 -1.68
N GLY A 22 -5.30 -10.69 -1.82
CA GLY A 22 -6.20 -10.73 -2.96
C GLY A 22 -7.34 -9.72 -2.87
N VAL A 23 -7.82 -9.23 -4.02
CA VAL A 23 -9.03 -8.40 -4.08
C VAL A 23 -10.22 -9.19 -3.54
N SER A 24 -10.81 -8.71 -2.44
CA SER A 24 -11.83 -9.43 -1.69
C SER A 24 -12.77 -8.50 -0.93
N ALA A 25 -14.04 -8.88 -0.82
CA ALA A 25 -15.03 -8.16 -0.02
C ALA A 25 -14.73 -8.21 1.50
N PHE A 26 -13.96 -9.20 1.95
CA PHE A 26 -13.52 -9.29 3.36
C PHE A 26 -12.52 -8.18 3.74
N CYS A 27 -11.76 -7.67 2.77
CA CYS A 27 -10.93 -6.49 2.92
C CYS A 27 -11.30 -5.44 1.86
N PRO A 28 -12.32 -4.59 2.10
CA PRO A 28 -12.82 -3.65 1.08
C PRO A 28 -11.74 -2.71 0.52
N ALA A 29 -10.71 -2.40 1.31
CA ALA A 29 -9.60 -1.57 0.87
C ALA A 29 -8.77 -2.22 -0.26
N SER A 30 -8.77 -3.56 -0.40
CA SER A 30 -8.13 -4.27 -1.51
C SER A 30 -8.68 -3.87 -2.89
N ALA A 31 -9.89 -3.32 -2.98
CA ALA A 31 -10.43 -2.77 -4.21
C ALA A 31 -9.59 -1.62 -4.80
N LEU A 32 -8.76 -0.96 -3.97
CA LEU A 32 -7.82 0.08 -4.43
C LEU A 32 -6.78 -0.46 -5.42
N GLN A 33 -6.48 -1.76 -5.40
CA GLN A 33 -5.59 -2.39 -6.38
C GLN A 33 -6.11 -2.26 -7.83
N MET A 34 -7.44 -2.15 -8.00
CA MET A 34 -8.09 -1.97 -9.30
C MET A 34 -8.28 -0.51 -9.69
N HIS A 35 -8.00 0.43 -8.77
CA HIS A 35 -8.20 1.84 -9.03
C HIS A 35 -7.05 2.38 -9.90
N PRO A 36 -7.31 3.10 -11.00
CA PRO A 36 -6.28 3.53 -11.94
C PRO A 36 -5.25 4.49 -11.34
N HIS A 37 -5.58 5.15 -10.22
CA HIS A 37 -4.70 6.12 -9.57
C HIS A 37 -4.93 6.21 -8.06
N ALA A 38 -4.19 5.41 -7.28
CA ALA A 38 -4.25 5.38 -5.83
C ALA A 38 -2.86 5.49 -5.19
N THR A 39 -2.80 6.20 -4.06
CA THR A 39 -1.59 6.36 -3.24
C THR A 39 -1.90 5.89 -1.82
N ILE A 40 -1.10 4.97 -1.30
CA ILE A 40 -1.21 4.45 0.06
C ILE A 40 0.02 4.90 0.84
N ILE A 41 -0.19 5.67 1.90
CA ILE A 41 0.86 6.21 2.75
C ILE A 41 0.72 5.54 4.12
N VAL A 42 1.80 4.90 4.55
CA VAL A 42 1.87 4.10 5.79
C VAL A 42 3.11 4.48 6.59
N ASP A 43 3.03 4.39 7.91
CA ASP A 43 4.19 4.42 8.78
C ASP A 43 4.83 3.02 8.92
N GLU A 44 5.98 2.95 9.58
CA GLU A 44 6.71 1.68 9.75
C GLU A 44 5.92 0.64 10.56
N GLU A 45 5.12 1.09 11.53
CA GLU A 45 4.28 0.18 12.33
C GLU A 45 3.14 -0.41 11.50
N ALA A 46 2.43 0.39 10.70
CA ALA A 46 1.40 -0.11 9.80
C ALA A 46 1.98 -0.90 8.62
N ALA A 47 3.24 -0.66 8.25
CA ALA A 47 3.96 -1.48 7.26
C ALA A 47 4.60 -2.75 7.87
N SER A 48 4.48 -2.99 9.18
CA SER A 48 5.23 -4.04 9.88
C SER A 48 5.03 -5.44 9.30
N ARG A 49 3.80 -5.76 8.84
CA ARG A 49 3.42 -7.06 8.27
C ARG A 49 3.68 -7.22 6.76
N LEU A 50 4.07 -6.16 6.05
CA LEU A 50 4.39 -6.26 4.61
C LEU A 50 5.63 -7.13 4.39
N ARG A 51 5.55 -8.07 3.44
CA ARG A 51 6.65 -9.01 3.12
C ARG A 51 7.65 -8.41 2.14
N HIS A 52 7.21 -7.48 1.28
CA HIS A 52 8.03 -6.95 0.18
C HIS A 52 8.48 -5.50 0.38
N LYS A 53 8.64 -5.03 1.63
CA LYS A 53 9.05 -3.65 1.96
C LYS A 53 10.27 -3.15 1.19
N ASP A 54 11.32 -3.97 1.11
CA ASP A 54 12.56 -3.59 0.43
C ASP A 54 12.34 -3.40 -1.08
N TYR A 55 11.51 -4.25 -1.68
CA TYR A 55 11.13 -4.10 -3.09
C TYR A 55 10.32 -2.82 -3.32
N TYR A 56 9.37 -2.49 -2.44
CA TYR A 56 8.59 -1.25 -2.56
C TYR A 56 9.47 0.00 -2.47
N ARG A 57 10.43 0.01 -1.52
CA ARG A 57 11.41 1.09 -1.39
C ARG A 57 12.27 1.20 -2.65
N TYR A 58 12.80 0.08 -3.14
CA TYR A 58 13.57 0.05 -4.38
C TYR A 58 12.77 0.58 -5.59
N ALA A 59 11.53 0.13 -5.77
CA ALA A 59 10.67 0.57 -6.86
C ALA A 59 10.37 2.07 -6.78
N TYR A 60 10.17 2.61 -5.57
CA TYR A 60 9.95 4.03 -5.36
C TYR A 60 11.20 4.87 -5.66
N THR A 61 12.39 4.45 -5.20
CA THR A 61 13.65 5.19 -5.45
C THR A 61 14.07 5.18 -6.93
N HIS A 62 13.66 4.16 -7.68
CA HIS A 62 13.97 4.02 -9.11
C HIS A 62 12.80 4.38 -10.01
N LYS A 63 11.80 5.07 -9.48
CA LYS A 63 10.63 5.50 -10.24
C LYS A 63 11.07 6.48 -11.34
N PRO A 64 10.66 6.28 -12.61
CA PRO A 64 11.05 7.19 -13.68
C PRO A 64 10.59 8.63 -13.39
N ALA A 65 11.39 9.62 -13.78
CA ALA A 65 11.10 11.03 -13.49
C ALA A 65 9.76 11.52 -14.06
N TRP A 66 9.22 10.87 -15.10
CA TRP A 66 7.92 11.20 -15.69
C TRP A 66 6.72 10.65 -14.90
N GLN A 67 6.94 9.71 -13.98
CA GLN A 67 5.88 9.04 -13.24
C GLN A 67 5.66 9.73 -11.88
N GLY A 68 4.88 10.82 -11.90
CA GLY A 68 4.43 11.54 -10.71
C GLY A 68 3.65 10.68 -9.71
N ILE A 69 3.29 11.27 -8.56
CA ILE A 69 2.40 10.64 -7.56
C ILE A 69 0.95 10.88 -7.96
#